data_AF-A0A1E5WLA7-F1
#
_entry.id   AF-A0A1E5WLA7-F1
#
_cell.length_a   1.000
_cell.length_b   1.000
_cell.length_c   1.000
_cell.angle_alpha   90.00
_cell.angle_beta   90.00
_cell.angle_gamma   90.00
#
_symmetry.space_group_name_H-M   'P 1'
#
loop_
_entity.id
_entity.type
_entity.pdbx_description
1 polymer ?
#
loop_
_entity_poly.entity_id
_entity_poly.type
_entity_poly.pdbx_seq_one_letter_code
_entity_poly.pdbx_strand_id
1 'polypeptide(L)'
;MPSSSRRRSEKPHSPAPIPPEARDWAALPRDILFDVFLRLGPCSEIMRGAEFACTDWRRVAVDEPALWRRADLTVVQTRHASRLAMARPAVDWSAGQCEAFSGTLDADSLLYLVERTPLKSLHLPDTEVADEVFNVALKILQDLEISTAYYYYEAANLFESVCKACPHLKKLRLTFPEDPDSEFDSDGNMEIRDGGMCAISIMRE
;
A
#
# COMPACT_ATOMS: atom_id res chain seq x y z
N MET A 1 -1.10 -83.53 -27.32
CA MET A 1 -1.70 -82.20 -27.58
C MET A 1 -0.58 -81.16 -27.53
N PRO A 2 -0.47 -80.25 -28.51
CA PRO A 2 0.69 -79.36 -28.62
C PRO A 2 0.51 -78.10 -27.76
N SER A 3 1.58 -77.71 -27.05
CA SER A 3 1.65 -76.46 -26.28
C SER A 3 1.83 -75.26 -27.21
N SER A 4 0.86 -74.36 -27.23
CA SER A 4 0.92 -73.10 -27.99
C SER A 4 1.72 -72.06 -27.21
N SER A 5 2.95 -71.79 -27.64
CA SER A 5 3.75 -70.67 -27.15
C SER A 5 3.24 -69.36 -27.74
N ARG A 6 2.56 -68.53 -26.93
CA ARG A 6 2.20 -67.16 -27.30
C ARG A 6 3.47 -66.29 -27.25
N ARG A 7 4.01 -65.91 -28.41
CA ARG A 7 5.04 -64.87 -28.51
C ARG A 7 4.45 -63.54 -28.04
N ARG A 8 4.99 -62.99 -26.95
CA ARG A 8 4.67 -61.65 -26.47
C ARG A 8 5.31 -60.65 -27.43
N SER A 9 4.50 -59.98 -28.24
CA SER A 9 4.96 -58.85 -29.05
C SER A 9 5.29 -57.71 -28.10
N GLU A 10 6.57 -57.36 -27.95
CA GLU A 10 6.97 -56.09 -27.36
C GLU A 10 6.50 -54.96 -28.29
N LYS A 11 5.73 -54.02 -27.74
CA LYS A 11 5.35 -52.80 -28.45
C LYS A 11 6.58 -51.90 -28.54
N PRO A 12 6.84 -51.23 -29.69
CA PRO A 12 7.90 -50.25 -29.79
C PRO A 12 7.73 -49.16 -28.73
N HIS A 13 8.77 -48.91 -27.94
CA HIS A 13 8.80 -47.78 -27.03
C HIS A 13 8.91 -46.50 -27.87
N SER A 14 7.78 -45.81 -28.06
CA SER A 14 7.78 -44.45 -28.57
C SER A 14 8.60 -43.58 -27.61
N PRO A 15 9.59 -42.79 -28.09
CA PRO A 15 10.30 -41.87 -27.23
C PRO A 15 9.30 -40.86 -26.65
N ALA A 16 9.39 -40.63 -25.34
CA ALA A 16 8.56 -39.63 -24.67
C ALA A 16 8.81 -38.25 -25.31
N PRO A 17 7.76 -37.42 -25.51
CA PRO A 17 7.94 -36.08 -26.02
C PRO A 17 8.86 -35.29 -25.09
N ILE A 18 9.89 -34.66 -25.67
CA ILE A 18 10.79 -33.75 -24.98
C ILE A 18 9.92 -32.63 -24.39
N PRO A 19 9.98 -32.35 -23.08
CA PRO A 19 9.24 -31.25 -22.49
C PRO A 19 9.62 -29.95 -23.22
N PRO A 20 8.66 -29.07 -23.54
CA PRO A 20 8.99 -27.77 -24.12
C PRO A 20 10.01 -27.07 -23.22
N GLU A 21 11.07 -26.50 -23.81
CA GLU A 21 12.05 -25.72 -23.06
C GLU A 21 11.33 -24.68 -22.22
N ALA A 22 11.54 -24.73 -20.90
CA ALA A 22 10.91 -23.80 -19.98
C ALA A 22 11.38 -22.39 -20.35
N ARG A 23 10.43 -21.48 -20.60
CA ARG A 23 10.74 -20.09 -20.90
C ARG A 23 11.43 -19.46 -19.70
N ASP A 24 12.63 -18.91 -19.92
CA ASP A 24 13.35 -18.18 -18.89
C ASP A 24 12.74 -16.77 -18.70
N TRP A 25 11.89 -16.65 -17.68
CA TRP A 25 11.28 -15.38 -17.29
C TRP A 25 12.23 -14.46 -16.52
N ALA A 26 13.38 -14.97 -16.04
CA ALA A 26 14.40 -14.14 -15.40
C ALA A 26 15.18 -13.33 -16.45
N ALA A 27 15.31 -13.84 -17.67
CA ALA A 27 15.99 -13.16 -18.79
C ALA A 27 15.15 -12.07 -19.49
N LEU A 28 14.03 -11.63 -18.91
CA LEU A 28 13.24 -10.53 -19.46
C LEU A 28 14.03 -9.21 -19.42
N PRO A 29 13.90 -8.35 -20.44
CA PRO A 29 14.44 -6.99 -20.40
C PRO A 29 13.93 -6.20 -19.20
N ARG A 30 14.79 -5.30 -18.68
CA ARG A 30 14.54 -4.53 -17.45
C ARG A 30 13.29 -3.66 -17.54
N ASP A 31 13.06 -3.02 -18.68
CA ASP A 31 11.89 -2.19 -18.98
C ASP A 31 10.59 -3.01 -18.95
N ILE A 32 10.62 -4.23 -19.47
CA ILE A 32 9.47 -5.13 -19.43
C ILE A 32 9.17 -5.60 -18.00
N LEU A 33 10.20 -5.95 -17.22
CA LEU A 33 10.02 -6.31 -15.80
C LEU A 33 9.47 -5.13 -14.99
N PHE A 34 9.98 -3.92 -15.25
CA PHE A 34 9.49 -2.70 -14.63
C PHE A 34 7.99 -2.48 -14.92
N ASP A 35 7.59 -2.59 -16.19
CA ASP A 35 6.18 -2.47 -16.60
C ASP A 35 5.29 -3.55 -15.98
N VAL A 36 5.78 -4.78 -15.85
CA VAL A 36 5.07 -5.87 -15.17
C VAL A 36 4.85 -5.52 -13.69
N PHE A 37 5.90 -5.08 -12.98
CA PHE A 37 5.80 -4.68 -11.58
C PHE A 37 4.88 -3.48 -11.36
N LEU A 38 4.90 -2.48 -12.24
CA LEU A 38 3.94 -1.38 -12.18
C LEU A 38 2.49 -1.87 -12.31
N ARG A 39 2.22 -2.81 -13.22
CA ARG A 39 0.87 -3.34 -13.45
C ARG A 39 0.39 -4.25 -12.32
N LEU A 40 1.30 -5.01 -11.71
CA LEU A 40 0.99 -5.87 -10.57
C LEU A 40 0.77 -5.09 -9.27
N GLY A 41 1.29 -3.86 -9.21
CA GLY A 41 1.38 -3.09 -7.98
C GLY A 41 2.65 -3.45 -7.22
N PRO A 42 3.61 -2.52 -7.07
CA PRO A 42 4.87 -2.80 -6.38
C PRO A 42 4.65 -3.28 -4.95
N CYS A 43 3.74 -2.67 -4.19
CA CYS A 43 3.47 -3.05 -2.81
C CYS A 43 2.79 -4.43 -2.65
N SER A 44 1.91 -4.85 -3.56
CA SER A 44 1.14 -6.10 -3.46
C SER A 44 1.97 -7.35 -3.76
N GLU A 45 2.86 -7.27 -4.76
CA GLU A 45 3.60 -8.44 -5.25
C GLU A 45 5.10 -8.37 -4.96
N ILE A 46 5.72 -7.19 -5.00
CA ILE A 46 7.15 -7.07 -4.69
C ILE A 46 7.39 -7.35 -3.22
N MET A 47 6.74 -6.64 -2.31
CA MET A 47 6.92 -6.88 -0.87
C MET A 47 6.42 -8.24 -0.37
N ARG A 48 5.75 -9.01 -1.22
CA ARG A 48 5.26 -10.36 -0.91
C ARG A 48 6.19 -11.47 -1.40
N GLY A 49 7.29 -11.13 -2.07
CA GLY A 49 8.35 -12.08 -2.39
C GLY A 49 8.84 -12.06 -3.84
N ALA A 50 8.32 -11.21 -4.73
CA ALA A 50 8.82 -11.16 -6.11
C ALA A 50 10.28 -10.68 -6.18
N GLU A 51 10.74 -9.90 -5.20
CA GLU A 51 12.15 -9.52 -5.04
C GLU A 51 13.04 -10.69 -4.62
N PHE A 52 12.48 -11.79 -4.13
CA PHE A 52 13.23 -13.01 -3.78
C PHE A 52 13.22 -14.08 -4.87
N ALA A 53 12.53 -13.85 -6.00
CA ALA A 53 12.46 -14.82 -7.09
C ALA A 53 13.82 -15.05 -7.78
N CYS A 54 14.52 -13.96 -8.10
CA CYS A 54 15.88 -13.99 -8.64
C CYS A 54 16.58 -12.62 -8.48
N THR A 55 17.89 -12.57 -8.76
CA THR A 55 18.70 -11.36 -8.63
C THR A 55 18.28 -10.23 -9.56
N ASP A 56 17.87 -10.54 -10.78
CA ASP A 56 17.48 -9.52 -11.76
C ASP A 56 16.15 -8.88 -11.39
N TRP A 57 15.18 -9.68 -10.95
CA TRP A 57 13.91 -9.19 -10.44
C TRP A 57 14.10 -8.34 -9.19
N ARG A 58 14.99 -8.76 -8.26
CA ARG A 58 15.34 -7.97 -7.08
C ARG A 58 15.89 -6.59 -7.44
N ARG A 59 16.78 -6.51 -8.43
CA ARG A 59 17.37 -5.24 -8.88
C ARG A 59 16.30 -4.30 -9.43
N VAL A 60 15.38 -4.79 -10.25
CA VAL A 60 14.29 -3.95 -10.75
C VAL A 60 13.36 -3.52 -9.61
N ALA A 61 13.03 -4.46 -8.71
CA ALA A 61 12.18 -4.21 -7.57
C ALA A 61 12.73 -3.13 -6.61
N VAL A 62 14.03 -3.17 -6.31
CA VAL A 62 14.66 -2.34 -5.26
C VAL A 62 15.35 -1.10 -5.83
N ASP A 63 15.98 -1.21 -7.00
CA ASP A 63 16.82 -0.15 -7.57
C ASP A 63 16.05 0.77 -8.54
N GLU A 64 14.74 0.60 -8.69
CA GLU A 64 13.87 1.47 -9.49
C GLU A 64 12.95 2.34 -8.59
N PRO A 65 13.41 3.54 -8.19
CA PRO A 65 12.63 4.47 -7.36
C PRO A 65 11.24 4.80 -7.90
N ALA A 66 11.08 4.79 -9.22
CA ALA A 66 9.82 5.11 -9.87
C ALA A 66 8.69 4.12 -9.53
N LEU A 67 9.01 2.87 -9.16
CA LEU A 67 8.02 1.91 -8.65
C LEU A 67 7.45 2.36 -7.30
N TRP A 68 8.26 3.02 -6.49
CA TRP A 68 7.95 3.41 -5.11
C TRP A 68 7.57 4.88 -4.96
N ARG A 69 7.43 5.62 -6.08
CA ARG A 69 6.96 7.01 -6.09
C ARG A 69 5.57 7.15 -5.48
N ARG A 70 4.75 6.10 -5.58
CA ARG A 70 3.42 6.00 -4.96
C ARG A 70 3.31 4.65 -4.26
N ALA A 71 3.56 4.63 -2.95
CA ALA A 71 3.50 3.41 -2.15
C ALA A 71 2.11 3.26 -1.52
N ASP A 72 1.45 2.14 -1.77
CA ASP A 72 0.17 1.79 -1.14
C ASP A 72 0.30 0.43 -0.44
N LEU A 73 0.49 0.46 0.87
CA LEU A 73 0.58 -0.72 1.72
C LEU A 73 -0.79 -1.19 2.23
N THR A 74 -1.88 -0.48 1.90
CA THR A 74 -3.23 -0.86 2.31
C THR A 74 -3.75 -2.05 1.51
N VAL A 75 -3.29 -2.20 0.26
CA VAL A 75 -3.62 -3.35 -0.60
C VAL A 75 -2.90 -4.64 -0.18
N VAL A 76 -1.92 -4.55 0.72
CA VAL A 76 -1.17 -5.72 1.19
C VAL A 76 -1.99 -6.45 2.26
N GLN A 77 -2.59 -7.57 1.87
CA GLN A 77 -3.35 -8.45 2.76
C GLN A 77 -2.43 -9.22 3.72
N THR A 78 -1.88 -8.53 4.71
CA THR A 78 -1.00 -9.10 5.73
C THR A 78 -1.32 -8.54 7.12
N ARG A 79 -0.68 -9.09 8.16
CA ARG A 79 -0.86 -8.65 9.54
C ARG A 79 -0.41 -7.20 9.72
N HIS A 80 -1.03 -6.50 10.66
CA HIS A 80 -0.71 -5.11 10.99
C HIS A 80 0.80 -4.86 11.18
N ALA A 81 1.45 -5.68 12.02
CA ALA A 81 2.90 -5.58 12.26
C ALA A 81 3.75 -5.76 11.00
N SER A 82 3.31 -6.60 10.06
CA SER A 82 4.00 -6.78 8.78
C SER A 82 3.86 -5.55 7.88
N ARG A 83 2.69 -4.90 7.86
CA ARG A 83 2.50 -3.64 7.12
C ARG A 83 3.40 -2.52 7.67
N LEU A 84 3.49 -2.39 9.00
CA LEU A 84 4.42 -1.44 9.63
C LEU A 84 5.88 -1.72 9.25
N ALA A 85 6.32 -2.97 9.30
CA ALA A 85 7.67 -3.37 8.93
C ALA A 85 8.00 -3.10 7.45
N MET A 86 6.98 -3.05 6.58
CA MET A 86 7.12 -2.74 5.15
C MET A 86 7.25 -1.25 4.84
N ALA A 87 6.82 -0.36 5.74
CA ALA A 87 6.83 1.08 5.50
C ALA A 87 8.24 1.62 5.20
N ARG A 88 9.21 1.37 6.08
CA ARG A 88 10.58 1.88 5.91
C ARG A 88 11.26 1.38 4.63
N PRO A 89 11.21 0.06 4.30
CA PRO A 89 11.68 -0.43 3.02
C PRO A 89 11.07 0.28 1.81
N ALA A 90 9.75 0.51 1.77
CA ALA A 90 9.13 1.27 0.68
C ALA A 90 9.71 2.68 0.56
N VAL A 91 9.93 3.36 1.69
CA VAL A 91 10.55 4.69 1.71
C VAL A 91 12.00 4.64 1.21
N ASP A 92 12.79 3.67 1.68
CA ASP A 92 14.18 3.49 1.24
C ASP A 92 14.27 3.22 -0.26
N TRP A 93 13.43 2.32 -0.78
CA TRP A 93 13.40 1.96 -2.20
C TRP A 93 12.92 3.11 -3.09
N SER A 94 12.14 4.05 -2.55
CA SER A 94 11.79 5.28 -3.26
C SER A 94 12.98 6.23 -3.48
N ALA A 95 14.11 6.01 -2.81
CA ALA A 95 15.31 6.85 -2.91
C ALA A 95 15.00 8.37 -2.84
N GLY A 96 14.08 8.74 -1.94
CA GLY A 96 13.65 10.13 -1.75
C GLY A 96 12.70 10.68 -2.81
N GLN A 97 12.09 9.83 -3.63
CA GLN A 97 11.14 10.22 -4.69
C GLN A 97 9.68 9.89 -4.35
N CYS A 98 9.39 9.35 -3.16
CA CYS A 98 8.01 9.07 -2.75
C CYS A 98 7.19 10.38 -2.69
N GLU A 99 6.10 10.45 -3.46
CA GLU A 99 5.19 11.59 -3.48
C GLU A 99 3.82 11.25 -2.89
N ALA A 100 3.48 9.96 -2.82
CA ALA A 100 2.24 9.50 -2.22
C ALA A 100 2.50 8.24 -1.39
N PHE A 101 1.97 8.22 -0.17
CA PHE A 101 2.04 7.05 0.70
C PHE A 101 0.66 6.72 1.26
N SER A 102 0.31 5.44 1.27
CA SER A 102 -0.87 4.93 1.93
C SER A 102 -0.51 3.72 2.78
N GLY A 103 -0.92 3.71 4.05
CA GLY A 103 -0.62 2.60 4.95
C GLY A 103 -0.52 3.03 6.41
N THR A 104 -0.52 2.04 7.29
CA THR A 104 -0.33 2.27 8.72
C THR A 104 1.12 2.64 9.01
N LEU A 105 1.31 3.65 9.87
CA LEU A 105 2.62 4.13 10.30
C LEU A 105 2.60 4.32 11.83
N ASP A 106 3.71 3.99 12.47
CA ASP A 106 4.02 4.54 13.80
C ASP A 106 4.56 5.97 13.67
N ALA A 107 4.64 6.67 14.80
CA ALA A 107 5.12 8.04 14.87
C ALA A 107 6.52 8.22 14.24
N ASP A 108 7.45 7.32 14.56
CA ASP A 108 8.83 7.39 14.06
C ASP A 108 8.92 7.18 12.54
N SER A 109 8.10 6.29 11.99
CA SER A 109 8.05 6.01 10.56
C SER A 109 7.36 7.11 9.78
N LEU A 110 6.38 7.79 10.39
CA LEU A 110 5.76 8.98 9.79
C LEU A 110 6.76 10.13 9.65
N LEU A 111 7.52 10.45 10.71
CA LEU A 111 8.59 11.46 10.64
C LEU A 111 9.62 11.10 9.58
N TYR A 112 10.07 9.84 9.60
CA TYR A 112 11.06 9.35 8.66
C TYR A 112 10.62 9.44 7.18
N LEU A 113 9.32 9.22 6.90
CA LEU A 113 8.75 9.39 5.57
C LEU A 113 8.78 10.86 5.15
N VAL A 114 8.32 11.75 6.03
CA VAL A 114 8.19 13.20 5.77
C VAL A 114 9.55 13.86 5.59
N GLU A 115 10.55 13.48 6.37
CA GLU A 115 11.90 14.07 6.31
C GLU A 115 12.67 13.69 5.04
N ARG A 116 12.38 12.51 4.47
CA ARG A 116 13.18 11.94 3.39
C ARG A 116 12.51 11.99 2.02
N THR A 117 11.27 12.45 1.94
CA THR A 117 10.50 12.37 0.70
C THR A 117 9.72 13.66 0.44
N PRO A 118 9.54 14.08 -0.83
CA PRO A 118 8.72 15.22 -1.22
C PRO A 118 7.23 14.84 -1.18
N LEU A 119 6.76 14.34 -0.03
CA LEU A 119 5.44 13.79 0.13
C LEU A 119 4.37 14.84 -0.15
N LYS A 120 3.46 14.54 -1.07
CA LYS A 120 2.34 15.40 -1.45
C LYS A 120 1.02 14.84 -0.96
N SER A 121 0.89 13.52 -0.96
CA SER A 121 -0.33 12.79 -0.59
C SER A 121 -0.04 11.79 0.51
N LEU A 122 -0.81 11.82 1.59
CA LEU A 122 -0.70 10.85 2.67
C LEU A 122 -2.08 10.28 3.00
N HIS A 123 -2.20 8.95 3.01
CA HIS A 123 -3.38 8.23 3.47
C HIS A 123 -3.05 7.32 4.66
N LEU A 124 -3.57 7.65 5.84
CA LEU A 124 -3.37 6.88 7.07
C LEU A 124 -4.66 6.18 7.48
N PRO A 125 -4.83 4.87 7.16
CA PRO A 125 -5.88 4.07 7.78
C PRO A 125 -5.49 3.73 9.21
N ASP A 126 -6.47 3.83 10.11
CA ASP A 126 -6.41 3.42 11.50
C ASP A 126 -5.24 4.09 12.25
N THR A 127 -5.14 5.42 12.15
CA THR A 127 -4.04 6.18 12.77
C THR A 127 -4.13 6.23 14.30
N GLU A 128 -3.04 5.82 14.96
CA GLU A 128 -2.79 6.01 16.41
C GLU A 128 -1.54 6.91 16.62
N VAL A 129 -1.36 7.92 15.77
CA VAL A 129 -0.19 8.80 15.85
C VAL A 129 -0.47 9.97 16.79
N ALA A 130 0.47 10.23 17.72
CA ALA A 130 0.41 11.38 18.61
C ALA A 130 0.37 12.72 17.86
N ASP A 131 -0.45 13.66 18.35
CA ASP A 131 -0.74 14.95 17.71
C ASP A 131 0.51 15.75 17.33
N GLU A 132 1.55 15.73 18.17
CA GLU A 132 2.77 16.51 17.97
C GLU A 132 3.53 16.06 16.72
N VAL A 133 3.66 14.74 16.55
CA VAL A 133 4.33 14.12 15.40
C VAL A 133 3.49 14.30 14.14
N PHE A 134 2.17 14.19 14.29
CA PHE A 134 1.23 14.43 13.22
C PHE A 134 1.34 15.87 12.69
N ASN A 135 1.37 16.86 13.57
CA ASN A 135 1.51 18.28 13.21
C ASN A 135 2.80 18.63 12.46
N VAL A 136 3.89 17.88 12.68
CA VAL A 136 5.12 18.06 11.90
C VAL A 136 4.93 17.55 10.47
N ALA A 137 4.33 16.37 10.31
CA ALA A 137 4.07 15.76 9.00
C ALA A 137 3.18 16.64 8.10
N LEU A 138 2.23 17.33 8.73
CA LEU A 138 1.19 18.13 8.09
C LEU A 138 1.73 19.35 7.31
N LYS A 139 2.82 19.97 7.74
CA LYS A 139 3.31 21.25 7.19
C LYS A 139 3.66 21.23 5.71
N ILE A 140 3.95 20.06 5.15
CA ILE A 140 4.44 19.92 3.77
C ILE A 140 3.40 19.34 2.79
N LEU A 141 2.24 18.89 3.28
CA LEU A 141 1.29 18.08 2.51
C LEU A 141 0.34 18.94 1.67
N GLN A 142 0.00 18.43 0.48
CA GLN A 142 -1.02 19.02 -0.41
C GLN A 142 -2.35 18.28 -0.32
N ASP A 143 -2.30 16.96 -0.22
CA ASP A 143 -3.46 16.09 -0.10
C ASP A 143 -3.28 15.22 1.14
N LEU A 144 -4.28 15.21 2.02
CA LEU A 144 -4.29 14.39 3.22
C LEU A 144 -5.60 13.64 3.33
N GLU A 145 -5.50 12.33 3.52
CA GLU A 145 -6.61 11.45 3.83
C GLU A 145 -6.31 10.74 5.14
N ILE A 146 -7.21 10.87 6.11
CA ILE A 146 -7.12 10.19 7.39
C ILE A 146 -8.38 9.36 7.53
N SER A 147 -8.21 8.06 7.78
CA SER A 147 -9.31 7.19 8.16
C SER A 147 -9.08 6.73 9.59
N THR A 148 -10.02 6.98 10.51
CA THR A 148 -9.88 6.63 11.92
C THR A 148 -10.71 5.39 12.23
N ALA A 149 -10.16 4.48 13.04
CA ALA A 149 -10.87 3.29 13.52
C ALA A 149 -11.78 3.58 14.73
N TYR A 150 -11.59 4.74 15.36
CA TYR A 150 -12.28 5.13 16.58
C TYR A 150 -13.00 6.45 16.35
N TYR A 151 -14.24 6.56 16.87
CA TYR A 151 -14.90 7.84 17.08
C TYR A 151 -14.08 8.61 18.11
N TYR A 152 -13.16 9.43 17.62
CA TYR A 152 -12.50 10.38 18.49
C TYR A 152 -13.50 11.46 18.85
N TYR A 153 -13.85 11.57 20.14
CA TYR A 153 -14.53 12.74 20.70
C TYR A 153 -13.77 14.06 20.38
N GLU A 154 -12.52 13.96 19.93
CA GLU A 154 -11.62 15.04 19.58
C GLU A 154 -11.39 15.17 18.06
N ALA A 155 -12.25 14.60 17.21
CA ALA A 155 -12.17 14.79 15.76
C ALA A 155 -12.14 16.28 15.35
N ALA A 156 -12.81 17.14 16.13
CA ALA A 156 -12.73 18.59 15.98
C ALA A 156 -11.31 19.14 16.23
N ASN A 157 -10.59 18.63 17.23
CA ASN A 157 -9.22 19.03 17.55
C ASN A 157 -8.24 18.57 16.46
N LEU A 158 -8.47 17.38 15.88
CA LEU A 158 -7.69 16.88 14.75
C LEU A 158 -7.87 17.79 13.52
N PHE A 159 -9.11 18.13 13.19
CA PHE A 159 -9.40 19.03 12.06
C PHE A 159 -8.77 20.41 12.26
N GLU A 160 -8.93 21.01 13.44
CA GLU A 160 -8.34 22.32 13.74
C GLU A 160 -6.81 22.29 13.67
N SER A 161 -6.19 21.21 14.17
CA SER A 161 -4.75 20.99 14.10
C SER A 161 -4.25 20.87 12.66
N VAL A 162 -4.94 20.05 11.84
CA VAL A 162 -4.64 19.91 10.39
C VAL A 162 -4.75 21.26 9.67
N CYS A 163 -5.82 22.01 9.92
CA CYS A 163 -6.04 23.31 9.28
C CYS A 163 -4.97 24.34 9.68
N LYS A 164 -4.53 24.33 10.95
CA LYS A 164 -3.45 25.21 11.42
C LYS A 164 -2.08 24.79 10.88
N ALA A 165 -1.83 23.49 10.74
CA ALA A 165 -0.53 22.96 10.37
C ALA A 165 -0.28 22.96 8.85
N CYS A 166 -1.31 22.84 8.00
CA CYS A 166 -1.16 22.68 6.54
C CYS A 166 -1.59 23.91 5.71
N PRO A 167 -0.78 24.98 5.56
CA PRO A 167 -1.15 26.13 4.71
C PRO A 167 -1.26 25.79 3.21
N HIS A 168 -0.67 24.66 2.78
CA HIS A 168 -0.67 24.21 1.38
C HIS A 168 -1.69 23.13 1.07
N LEU A 169 -2.53 22.75 2.04
CA LEU A 169 -3.55 21.71 1.85
C LEU A 169 -4.56 22.14 0.79
N LYS A 170 -4.75 21.26 -0.20
CA LYS A 170 -5.74 21.37 -1.28
C LYS A 170 -6.90 20.42 -1.03
N LYS A 171 -6.63 19.25 -0.44
CA LYS A 171 -7.65 18.23 -0.14
C LYS A 171 -7.43 17.67 1.24
N LEU A 172 -8.50 17.67 2.03
CA LEU A 172 -8.60 16.95 3.28
C LEU A 172 -9.77 15.98 3.18
N ARG A 173 -9.54 14.72 3.50
CA ARG A 173 -10.60 13.74 3.71
C ARG A 173 -10.43 13.13 5.09
N LEU A 174 -11.47 13.19 5.90
CA LEU A 174 -11.58 12.50 7.17
C LEU A 174 -12.68 11.44 7.03
N THR A 175 -12.34 10.19 7.30
CA THR A 175 -13.27 9.06 7.29
C THR A 175 -13.41 8.53 8.71
N PHE A 176 -14.65 8.46 9.20
CA PHE A 176 -14.99 7.90 10.50
C PHE A 176 -15.70 6.56 10.31
N PRO A 177 -15.58 5.60 11.25
CA PRO A 177 -16.36 4.37 11.19
C PRO A 177 -17.84 4.72 11.35
N GLU A 178 -18.74 3.95 10.73
CA GLU A 178 -20.17 4.01 11.08
C GLU A 178 -20.36 3.35 12.45
N ASP A 179 -21.02 4.04 13.39
CA ASP A 179 -21.37 3.46 14.70
C ASP A 179 -22.44 2.37 14.50
N PRO A 180 -22.15 1.08 14.74
CA PRO A 180 -23.14 0.02 14.59
C PRO A 180 -24.22 0.05 15.69
N ASP A 181 -24.03 0.80 16.77
CA ASP A 181 -24.86 0.79 17.98
C ASP A 181 -25.55 2.14 18.29
N SER A 182 -25.64 3.08 17.34
CA SER A 182 -26.25 4.40 17.60
C SER A 182 -27.79 4.38 17.69
N GLU A 183 -28.34 3.71 18.72
CA GLU A 183 -29.63 4.07 19.33
C GLU A 183 -29.34 5.02 20.51
N PHE A 184 -29.02 6.29 20.25
CA PHE A 184 -28.99 7.30 21.31
C PHE A 184 -29.82 8.53 20.94
N ASP A 185 -30.84 8.75 21.78
CA ASP A 185 -31.72 9.90 21.79
C ASP A 185 -30.93 11.21 21.89
N SER A 186 -31.36 12.14 21.06
CA SER A 186 -30.93 13.54 21.01
C SER A 186 -31.11 14.26 22.35
N ASP A 187 -30.05 14.40 23.15
CA ASP A 187 -29.85 15.61 23.96
C ASP A 187 -28.37 15.83 24.30
N GLY A 188 -27.61 16.22 23.30
CA GLY A 188 -26.20 16.56 23.40
C GLY A 188 -25.80 17.21 22.10
N ASN A 189 -25.91 18.53 22.05
CA ASN A 189 -25.74 19.36 20.86
C ASN A 189 -24.44 19.03 20.09
N MET A 190 -24.54 18.16 19.09
CA MET A 190 -23.50 17.91 18.10
C MET A 190 -24.19 17.78 16.74
N GLU A 191 -24.61 18.93 16.18
CA GLU A 191 -25.00 18.98 14.77
C GLU A 191 -23.76 18.81 13.90
N ILE A 192 -23.39 17.56 13.62
CA ILE A 192 -22.87 17.20 12.30
C ILE A 192 -24.08 16.60 11.58
N ARG A 193 -24.81 17.48 10.87
CA ARG A 193 -25.89 17.02 10.00
C ARG A 193 -25.30 16.37 8.76
N ASP A 194 -25.75 15.14 8.59
CA ASP A 194 -25.72 14.24 7.45
C ASP A 194 -24.49 13.33 7.30
N GLY A 195 -24.75 12.06 7.60
CA GLY A 195 -23.94 10.91 7.24
C GLY A 195 -23.78 10.84 5.73
N GLY A 196 -22.62 11.27 5.28
CA GLY A 196 -22.20 11.23 3.89
C GLY A 196 -20.86 11.93 3.79
N MET A 197 -19.86 11.23 3.23
CA MET A 197 -18.52 11.73 2.87
C MET A 197 -18.33 13.25 3.05
N CYS A 198 -17.68 13.67 4.15
CA CYS A 198 -17.26 15.06 4.31
C CYS A 198 -16.04 15.34 3.41
N ALA A 199 -16.29 15.59 2.13
CA ALA A 199 -15.34 16.23 1.23
C ALA A 199 -15.48 17.75 1.38
N ILE A 200 -14.82 18.33 2.37
CA ILE A 200 -14.81 19.78 2.53
C ILE A 200 -13.78 20.35 1.56
N SER A 201 -14.25 20.94 0.46
CA SER A 201 -13.42 21.77 -0.40
C SER A 201 -13.14 23.07 0.35
N ILE A 202 -11.87 23.33 0.67
CA ILE A 202 -11.47 24.59 1.32
C ILE A 202 -11.65 25.70 0.27
N MET A 203 -12.73 26.48 0.39
CA MET A 203 -12.86 27.73 -0.34
C MET A 203 -11.82 28.71 0.21
N ARG A 204 -10.89 29.14 -0.63
CA ARG A 204 -10.01 30.27 -0.34
C ARG A 204 -10.72 31.55 -0.79
N GLU A 205 -10.77 32.54 0.10
CA GLU A 205 -11.02 33.94 -0.25
C GLU A 205 -9.88 34.51 -1.10
#